data_AF-A0A523FF07-F1
#
_entry.id   AF-A0A523FF07-F1
#
_cell.length_a   1.000
_cell.length_b   1.000
_cell.length_c   1.000
_cell.angle_alpha   90.00
_cell.angle_beta   90.00
_cell.angle_gamma   90.00
#
_symmetry.space_group_name_H-M   'P 1'
#
loop_
_entity.id
_entity.type
_entity.pdbx_description
1 polymer ?
#
loop_
_entity_poly.entity_id
_entity_poly.type
_entity_poly.pdbx_seq_one_letter_code
_entity_poly.pdbx_strand_id
1 'polypeptide(L)' 'EWATSGLVNIVGGCCGTTPDHIAAIADAVKGVNPRTIPQIEVKTRLSGLEPLVIQA' A
#
# COMPACT_ATOMS: atom_id res chain seq x y z
N GLU A 1 4.97 -11.77 2.63
CA GLU A 1 4.14 -11.91 1.42
C GLU A 1 3.84 -10.56 0.75
N TRP A 2 3.15 -9.61 1.39
CA TRP A 2 2.73 -8.35 0.74
C TRP A 2 3.86 -7.55 0.07
N ALA A 3 5.03 -7.46 0.72
CA ALA A 3 6.19 -6.78 0.17
C ALA A 3 6.72 -7.49 -1.09
N THR A 4 6.93 -8.81 -1.03
CA THR A 4 7.44 -9.62 -2.15
C THR A 4 6.45 -9.71 -3.31
N SER A 5 5.14 -9.60 -3.04
CA SER A 5 4.08 -9.53 -4.06
C SER A 5 3.94 -8.13 -4.69
N GLY A 6 4.77 -7.16 -4.28
CA GLY A 6 4.77 -5.81 -4.86
C GLY A 6 3.48 -5.04 -4.59
N LEU A 7 2.83 -5.24 -3.44
CA LEU A 7 1.54 -4.61 -3.12
C LEU A 7 1.67 -3.30 -2.34
N VAL A 8 2.81 -3.09 -1.65
CA VAL A 8 3.02 -2.02 -0.67
C VAL A 8 4.24 -1.16 -0.99
N ASN A 9 4.19 0.10 -0.57
CA ASN A 9 5.32 1.04 -0.61
C ASN A 9 5.76 1.50 0.78
N ILE A 10 4.86 1.42 1.75
CA ILE A 10 5.09 1.80 3.15
C ILE A 10 4.42 0.72 4.00
N VAL A 11 5.15 0.25 5.00
CA VAL A 11 4.68 -0.72 5.99
C VAL A 11 5.06 -0.26 7.38
N GLY A 12 4.22 -0.60 8.35
CA GLY A 12 4.38 -0.21 9.74
C GLY A 12 3.32 -0.91 10.58
N GLY A 13 2.87 -0.26 11.65
CA GLY A 13 1.82 -0.80 12.49
C GLY A 13 0.91 0.26 13.09
N CYS A 14 -0.14 -0.19 13.76
CA CYS A 14 -1.16 0.62 14.41
C CYS A 14 -1.09 0.40 15.93
N CYS A 15 -2.25 0.41 16.60
CA CYS A 15 -2.39 0.13 18.03
C CYS A 15 -1.75 -1.23 18.41
N GLY A 16 -0.91 -1.24 19.44
CA GLY A 16 -0.22 -2.45 19.92
C GLY A 16 1.11 -2.76 19.22
N THR A 17 1.55 -1.93 18.28
CA THR A 17 2.87 -2.10 17.65
C THR A 17 3.98 -1.60 18.58
N THR A 18 5.03 -2.40 18.77
CA THR A 18 6.20 -2.06 19.58
C THR A 18 7.41 -1.79 18.68
N PRO A 19 8.51 -1.22 19.22
CA PRO A 19 9.77 -1.10 18.47
C PRO A 19 10.27 -2.44 17.92
N ASP A 20 10.11 -3.55 18.65
CA ASP A 20 10.51 -4.88 18.21
C ASP A 20 9.73 -5.34 16.97
N HIS A 21 8.43 -5.04 16.91
CA HIS A 21 7.63 -5.32 15.70
C HIS A 21 8.15 -4.53 14.49
N ILE A 22 8.52 -3.26 14.67
CA ILE A 22 9.06 -2.44 13.58
C ILE A 22 10.42 -2.97 13.12
N ALA A 23 11.29 -3.39 14.04
CA ALA A 23 12.56 -4.03 13.69
C ALA A 23 12.34 -5.31 12.86
N ALA A 24 11.42 -6.18 13.29
CA ALA A 24 11.08 -7.39 12.56
C ALA A 24 10.50 -7.09 11.16
N ILE A 25 9.66 -6.06 11.03
CA ILE A 25 9.15 -5.60 9.73
C ILE A 25 10.29 -5.12 8.84
N ALA A 26 11.20 -4.29 9.37
CA ALA A 26 12.34 -3.75 8.63
C ALA A 26 13.26 -4.87 8.10
N ASP A 27 13.56 -5.86 8.92
CA ASP A 27 14.37 -7.01 8.52
C ASP A 27 13.65 -7.85 7.45
N ALA A 28 12.34 -8.08 7.60
CA ALA A 28 11.56 -8.89 6.68
C ALA A 28 11.40 -8.26 5.28
N VAL A 29 11.40 -6.92 5.17
CA VAL A 29 11.28 -6.22 3.88
C VAL A 29 12.62 -5.75 3.31
N LYS A 30 13.73 -6.01 4.01
CA LYS A 30 15.07 -5.59 3.59
C LYS A 30 15.41 -6.16 2.22
N GLY A 31 15.78 -5.27 1.28
CA GLY A 31 16.14 -5.65 -0.08
C GLY A 31 14.96 -5.94 -1.01
N VAL A 32 13.71 -5.80 -0.55
CA VAL A 32 12.53 -5.93 -1.41
C VAL A 32 12.30 -4.61 -2.14
N ASN A 33 12.08 -4.69 -3.46
CA ASN A 33 11.79 -3.50 -4.26
C ASN A 33 10.39 -2.95 -3.92
N PRO A 34 10.22 -1.61 -3.86
CA PRO A 34 8.91 -0.99 -3.72
C PRO A 34 7.96 -1.33 -4.88
N ARG A 35 6.65 -1.28 -4.62
CA ARG A 35 5.61 -1.41 -5.64
C ARG A 35 5.73 -0.31 -6.71
N THR A 36 5.74 -0.73 -7.98
CA THR A 36 5.64 0.19 -9.11
C THR A 36 4.27 0.89 -9.13
N ILE A 37 4.30 2.22 -9.24
CA ILE A 37 3.08 3.04 -9.31
C ILE A 37 2.50 2.94 -10.73
N PRO A 38 1.24 2.50 -10.90
CA PRO A 38 0.62 2.45 -12.22
C PRO A 38 0.28 3.86 -12.71
N GLN A 39 0.32 4.05 -14.03
CA GLN A 39 -0.30 5.21 -14.66
C GLN A 39 -1.82 5.00 -14.73
N ILE A 40 -2.58 5.95 -14.20
CA ILE A 40 -4.05 5.87 -14.14
C ILE A 40 -4.64 6.93 -15.06
N GLU A 41 -5.62 6.53 -15.87
CA GLU A 41 -6.35 7.44 -16.76
C GLU A 41 -7.14 8.49 -15.95
N VAL A 42 -7.12 9.74 -16.43
CA VAL A 42 -7.89 10.85 -15.86
C VAL A 42 -9.37 10.61 -16.11
N LYS A 43 -10.17 10.45 -15.04
CA LYS A 43 -11.63 10.32 -15.07
C LYS A 43 -12.22 11.06 -13.89
N THR A 44 -13.45 11.55 -14.04
CA THR A 44 -14.24 12.05 -12.92
C THR A 44 -14.65 10.88 -12.03
N ARG A 45 -14.16 10.88 -10.78
CA ARG A 45 -14.39 9.84 -9.78
C ARG A 45 -14.95 10.50 -8.53
N LEU A 46 -16.07 9.99 -8.02
CA LEU A 46 -16.77 10.52 -6.84
C LEU A 46 -16.85 9.44 -5.75
N SER A 47 -16.96 9.89 -4.49
CA SER A 47 -16.98 9.05 -3.29
C SER A 47 -18.35 9.01 -2.61
N GLY A 48 -18.73 7.84 -2.08
CA GLY A 48 -19.94 7.59 -1.28
C GLY A 48 -19.78 6.28 -0.49
N LEU A 49 -20.81 5.41 -0.48
CA LEU A 49 -20.66 4.03 0.01
C LEU A 49 -19.87 3.14 -0.95
N GLU A 50 -19.97 3.45 -2.24
CA GLU A 50 -19.30 2.76 -3.33
C GLU A 50 -18.65 3.81 -4.27
N PRO A 51 -17.58 3.45 -4.99
CA PRO A 51 -16.96 4.36 -5.95
C PRO A 51 -17.88 4.58 -7.17
N LEU A 52 -18.09 5.84 -7.54
CA LEU A 52 -18.74 6.22 -8.81
C LEU A 52 -17.68 6.70 -9.81
N VAL A 53 -17.61 6.03 -10.97
CA VAL A 53 -16.75 6.42 -12.10
C VAL A 53 -17.63 6.86 -13.25
N ILE A 54 -17.55 8.14 -13.63
CA ILE A 54 -18.31 8.66 -14.79
C ILE A 54 -17.64 8.15 -16.07
N GLN A 55 -18.42 7.47 -16.91
CA GLN A 55 -18.02 7.06 -18.25
C GLN A 55 -18.38 8.14 -19.27
N ALA A 56 -17.61 8.24 -20.35
CA ALA A 56 -17.92 9.13 -21.47
C ALA A 56 -19.03 8.55 -22.35
#